data_AF-A0A498GXQ0-F1
#
_entry.id   AF-A0A498GXQ0-F1
#
_cell.length_a   1.000
_cell.length_b   1.000
_cell.length_c   1.000
_cell.angle_alpha   90.00
_cell.angle_beta   90.00
_cell.angle_gamma   90.00
#
_symmetry.space_group_name_H-M   'P 1'
#
loop_
_entity.id
_entity.type
_entity.pdbx_description
1 polymer ?
#
loop_
_entity_poly.entity_id
_entity_poly.type
_entity_poly.pdbx_seq_one_letter_code
_entity_poly.pdbx_strand_id
1 'polypeptide(L)'
;MPGNPNEIKLVNNAMSNATRRKIMNFLTDGDRSTEEIGDSVGKSMLDFHLKLLQQASLIELGEGTVRLSEYGRNFLKDKEEKDSGKSADLSQAKPVDIVEVRQLLPCIADSSKFRVIANLAPPLGGTLKVLEPLFPRGRYSDRINALIMQKGEIITTIYGTGKVTMTMIKNEGEAREALGNLRSTINEAIAKGVAPAPREKVRVEPMELYKYLPQTNCGKCGEQSCYTFAIKLMSGETSLDKCTPLNEPKYATNQEHLQVLSAYI
;
A
#
# COMPACT_ATOMS: atom_id res chain seq x y z
N MET A 1 -9.35 -20.50 0.45
CA MET A 1 -9.30 -20.11 -0.98
C MET A 1 -8.71 -18.70 -1.05
N PRO A 2 -7.74 -18.41 -1.93
CA PRO A 2 -7.31 -17.02 -2.11
C PRO A 2 -8.52 -16.24 -2.64
N GLY A 3 -8.93 -15.20 -1.90
CA GLY A 3 -10.06 -14.34 -2.27
C GLY A 3 -9.79 -13.62 -3.59
N ASN A 4 -10.83 -13.13 -4.24
CA ASN A 4 -10.69 -12.35 -5.47
C ASN A 4 -9.69 -11.19 -5.22
N PRO A 5 -8.71 -10.91 -6.10
CA PRO A 5 -7.78 -9.80 -5.92
C PRO A 5 -8.44 -8.44 -5.63
N ASN A 6 -9.68 -8.23 -6.11
CA ASN A 6 -10.48 -7.05 -5.78
C ASN A 6 -11.05 -7.06 -4.36
N GLU A 7 -11.45 -8.23 -3.84
CA GLU A 7 -11.87 -8.39 -2.45
C GLU A 7 -10.71 -8.13 -1.50
N ILE A 8 -9.50 -8.62 -1.83
CA ILE A 8 -8.29 -8.38 -1.02
C ILE A 8 -8.00 -6.87 -0.89
N LYS A 9 -8.12 -6.11 -1.98
CA LYS A 9 -7.93 -4.64 -1.96
C LYS A 9 -8.95 -3.94 -1.07
N LEU A 10 -10.23 -4.30 -1.19
CA LEU A 10 -11.32 -3.71 -0.40
C LEU A 10 -11.19 -4.04 1.08
N VAL A 11 -10.82 -5.28 1.42
CA VAL A 11 -10.58 -5.71 2.80
C VAL A 11 -9.37 -5.00 3.39
N ASN A 12 -8.27 -4.89 2.65
CA ASN A 12 -7.10 -4.13 3.10
C ASN A 12 -7.43 -2.63 3.26
N ASN A 13 -8.26 -2.06 2.39
CA ASN A 13 -8.77 -0.70 2.54
C ASN A 13 -9.58 -0.53 3.81
N ALA A 14 -10.54 -1.43 4.05
CA ALA A 14 -11.38 -1.39 5.22
C ALA A 14 -10.53 -1.54 6.51
N MET A 15 -9.56 -2.45 6.52
CA MET A 15 -8.78 -2.78 7.72
C MET A 15 -7.57 -1.87 7.98
N SER A 16 -7.20 -0.97 7.07
CA SER A 16 -6.13 0.01 7.29
C SER A 16 -6.54 1.10 8.30
N ASN A 17 -7.84 1.33 8.50
CA ASN A 17 -8.38 2.35 9.39
C ASN A 17 -8.56 1.84 10.83
N ALA A 18 -8.20 2.67 11.80
CA ALA A 18 -8.26 2.30 13.22
C ALA A 18 -9.70 2.13 13.75
N THR A 19 -10.62 3.01 13.37
CA THR A 19 -12.03 2.95 13.77
C THR A 19 -12.69 1.68 13.24
N ARG A 20 -12.47 1.35 11.97
CA ARG A 20 -13.02 0.12 11.36
C ARG A 20 -12.48 -1.15 12.02
N ARG A 21 -11.20 -1.18 12.41
CA ARG A 21 -10.64 -2.28 13.21
C ARG A 21 -11.31 -2.40 14.59
N LYS A 22 -11.58 -1.28 15.26
CA LYS A 22 -12.31 -1.29 16.54
C LYS A 22 -13.73 -1.83 16.39
N ILE A 23 -14.45 -1.43 15.33
CA ILE A 23 -15.79 -1.96 15.02
C ILE A 23 -15.73 -3.48 14.84
N MET A 24 -14.79 -3.97 14.01
CA MET A 24 -14.62 -5.41 13.77
C MET A 24 -14.37 -6.19 15.07
N ASN A 25 -13.51 -5.67 15.95
CA ASN A 25 -13.26 -6.30 17.25
C ASN A 25 -14.47 -6.20 18.18
N PHE A 26 -15.25 -5.13 18.15
CA PHE A 26 -16.44 -5.01 19.00
C PHE A 26 -17.54 -6.02 18.61
N LEU A 27 -17.60 -6.40 17.32
CA LEU A 27 -18.54 -7.38 16.79
C LEU A 27 -18.11 -8.84 17.01
N THR A 28 -16.93 -9.12 17.56
CA THR A 28 -16.55 -10.51 17.92
C THR A 28 -17.40 -11.05 19.05
N ASP A 29 -17.89 -10.15 19.91
CA ASP A 29 -18.70 -10.45 21.08
C ASP A 29 -20.20 -10.56 20.75
N GLY A 30 -20.53 -10.69 19.46
CA GLY A 30 -21.88 -10.85 18.93
C GLY A 30 -22.40 -9.63 18.17
N ASP A 31 -23.61 -9.77 17.64
CA ASP A 31 -24.31 -8.74 16.88
C ASP A 31 -24.58 -7.51 17.77
N ARG A 32 -24.53 -6.31 17.19
CA ARG A 32 -24.67 -5.03 17.90
C ARG A 32 -25.57 -4.06 17.16
N SER A 33 -26.21 -3.15 17.87
CA SER A 33 -26.92 -2.05 17.23
C SER A 33 -25.95 -0.99 16.71
N THR A 34 -26.38 -0.19 15.72
CA THR A 34 -25.58 0.95 15.24
C THR A 34 -25.30 1.97 16.34
N GLU A 35 -26.22 2.13 17.29
CA GLU A 35 -26.07 3.01 18.45
C GLU A 35 -24.98 2.51 19.40
N GLU A 36 -24.99 1.21 19.76
CA GLU A 36 -23.97 0.59 20.62
C GLU A 36 -22.57 0.71 20.02
N ILE A 37 -22.46 0.52 18.71
CA ILE A 37 -21.19 0.70 18.00
C ILE A 37 -20.74 2.16 18.08
N GLY A 38 -21.66 3.10 17.82
CA GLY A 38 -21.36 4.54 17.87
C GLY A 38 -20.91 5.02 19.25
N ASP A 39 -21.47 4.47 20.32
CA ASP A 39 -21.07 4.79 21.68
C ASP A 39 -19.69 4.21 22.04
N SER A 40 -19.32 3.08 21.44
CA SER A 40 -18.02 2.41 21.65
C SER A 40 -16.87 3.03 20.84
N VAL A 41 -17.10 3.30 19.54
CA VAL A 41 -16.02 3.73 18.61
C VAL A 41 -16.08 5.20 18.21
N GLY A 42 -17.16 5.90 18.59
CA GLY A 42 -17.44 7.28 18.21
C GLY A 42 -18.42 7.40 17.05
N LYS A 43 -19.31 8.40 17.12
CA LYS A 43 -20.39 8.63 16.13
C LYS A 43 -19.95 9.35 14.85
N SER A 44 -18.77 9.97 14.86
CA SER A 44 -18.26 10.71 13.72
C SER A 44 -18.07 9.80 12.51
N MET A 45 -18.77 10.10 11.41
CA MET A 45 -18.69 9.33 10.15
C MET A 45 -18.97 7.83 10.33
N LEU A 46 -19.79 7.45 11.32
CA LEU A 46 -20.04 6.03 11.61
C LEU A 46 -20.65 5.30 10.41
N ASP A 47 -21.68 5.87 9.79
CA ASP A 47 -22.34 5.29 8.61
C ASP A 47 -21.36 5.05 7.46
N PHE A 48 -20.39 5.94 7.31
CA PHE A 48 -19.34 5.83 6.30
C PHE A 48 -18.40 4.67 6.61
N HIS A 49 -17.97 4.51 7.86
CA HIS A 49 -17.13 3.39 8.28
C HIS A 49 -17.85 2.04 8.13
N LEU A 50 -19.13 1.97 8.51
CA LEU A 50 -19.96 0.78 8.35
C LEU A 50 -20.13 0.41 6.87
N LYS A 51 -20.40 1.40 6.01
CA LYS A 51 -20.53 1.18 4.57
C LYS A 51 -19.26 0.60 3.94
N LEU A 52 -18.07 1.05 4.36
CA LEU A 52 -16.79 0.53 3.86
C LEU A 52 -16.51 -0.90 4.33
N LEU A 53 -16.83 -1.23 5.58
CA LEU A 53 -16.75 -2.60 6.09
C LEU A 53 -17.72 -3.53 5.35
N GLN A 54 -18.93 -3.05 5.04
CA GLN A 54 -19.92 -3.81 4.28
C GLN A 54 -19.48 -4.01 2.82
N GLN A 55 -18.92 -2.98 2.16
CA GLN A 55 -18.39 -3.08 0.80
C GLN A 55 -17.20 -4.06 0.70
N ALA A 56 -16.43 -4.19 1.78
CA ALA A 56 -15.38 -5.20 1.90
C ALA A 56 -15.90 -6.60 2.27
N SER A 57 -17.23 -6.78 2.32
CA SER A 57 -17.89 -8.02 2.73
C SER A 57 -17.49 -8.52 4.12
N LEU A 58 -17.01 -7.63 5.01
CA LEU A 58 -16.57 -7.98 6.37
C LEU A 58 -17.73 -7.99 7.38
N ILE A 59 -18.76 -7.18 7.12
CA ILE A 59 -19.97 -7.08 7.95
C ILE A 59 -21.23 -7.12 7.09
N GLU A 60 -22.34 -7.45 7.73
CA GLU A 60 -23.69 -7.34 7.18
C GLU A 60 -24.47 -6.31 7.99
N LEU A 61 -25.26 -5.48 7.29
CA LEU A 61 -26.17 -4.50 7.91
C LEU A 61 -27.61 -5.04 7.79
N GLY A 62 -28.25 -5.26 8.94
CA GLY A 62 -29.68 -5.56 9.06
C GLY A 62 -30.49 -4.31 9.46
N GLU A 63 -31.75 -4.51 9.86
CA GLU A 63 -32.61 -3.43 10.39
C GLU A 63 -32.08 -2.94 11.74
N GLY A 64 -31.18 -1.95 11.71
CA GLY A 64 -30.58 -1.33 12.90
C GLY A 64 -29.49 -2.16 13.60
N THR A 65 -29.23 -3.37 13.11
CA THR A 65 -28.23 -4.30 13.66
C THR A 65 -27.08 -4.52 12.67
N VAL A 66 -25.88 -4.69 13.23
CA VAL A 66 -24.65 -4.95 12.50
C VAL A 66 -24.06 -6.25 13.01
N ARG A 67 -23.64 -7.11 12.09
CA ARG A 67 -23.00 -8.38 12.42
C ARG A 67 -21.81 -8.67 11.52
N LEU A 68 -20.87 -9.46 12.02
CA LEU A 68 -19.81 -9.99 11.15
C LEU A 68 -20.44 -10.88 10.07
N SER A 69 -19.95 -10.77 8.84
CA SER A 69 -20.26 -11.77 7.80
C SER A 69 -19.49 -13.07 8.09
N GLU A 70 -19.82 -14.14 7.38
CA GLU A 70 -19.02 -15.38 7.41
C GLU A 70 -17.57 -15.11 7.01
N TYR A 71 -17.38 -14.31 5.96
CA TYR A 71 -16.06 -13.90 5.50
C TYR A 71 -15.31 -13.06 6.55
N GLY A 72 -15.98 -12.11 7.21
CA GLY A 72 -15.40 -11.29 8.26
C GLY A 72 -14.96 -12.10 9.48
N ARG A 73 -15.75 -13.10 9.89
CA ARG A 73 -15.37 -14.05 10.97
C ARG A 73 -14.13 -14.85 10.59
N ASN A 74 -14.10 -15.41 9.39
CA ASN A 74 -12.96 -16.19 8.90
C ASN A 74 -11.71 -15.31 8.76
N PHE A 75 -11.84 -14.07 8.29
CA PHE A 75 -10.75 -13.10 8.20
C PHE A 75 -10.09 -12.81 9.56
N LEU A 76 -10.88 -12.67 10.63
CA LEU A 76 -10.35 -12.45 11.98
C LEU A 76 -9.62 -13.68 12.52
N LYS A 77 -10.17 -14.90 12.32
CA LYS A 77 -9.52 -16.16 12.70
C LYS A 77 -8.23 -16.44 11.94
N ASP A 78 -8.25 -16.25 10.62
CA ASP A 78 -7.07 -16.40 9.75
C ASP A 78 -5.94 -15.45 10.15
N LYS A 79 -6.27 -14.28 10.73
CA LYS A 79 -5.28 -13.32 11.22
C LYS A 79 -4.61 -13.81 12.51
N GLU A 80 -5.37 -14.39 13.44
CA GLU A 80 -4.83 -15.02 14.65
C GLU A 80 -3.94 -16.22 14.31
N GLU A 81 -4.33 -17.03 13.30
CA GLU A 81 -3.52 -18.15 12.83
C GLU A 81 -2.30 -17.72 11.98
N LYS A 82 -2.40 -16.65 11.17
CA LYS A 82 -1.26 -16.11 10.40
C LYS A 82 -0.22 -15.38 11.26
N ASP A 83 -0.62 -14.74 12.36
CA ASP A 83 0.34 -14.25 13.36
C ASP A 83 1.14 -15.41 14.00
N SER A 84 0.65 -16.65 13.89
CA SER A 84 1.36 -17.88 14.30
C SER A 84 2.05 -18.65 13.15
N GLY A 85 1.94 -18.22 11.88
CA GLY A 85 2.33 -18.99 10.69
C GLY A 85 3.49 -18.41 9.87
N LYS A 86 4.69 -18.98 10.04
CA LYS A 86 5.95 -18.85 9.25
C LYS A 86 6.20 -17.48 8.58
N SER A 87 6.38 -16.45 9.40
CA SER A 87 7.17 -15.28 9.00
C SER A 87 8.61 -15.68 8.75
N ALA A 88 9.27 -15.00 7.81
CA ALA A 88 10.69 -15.20 7.58
C ALA A 88 11.49 -14.40 8.62
N ASP A 89 12.36 -15.11 9.33
CA ASP A 89 13.13 -14.62 10.46
C ASP A 89 14.14 -13.54 10.04
N LEU A 90 14.00 -12.34 10.61
CA LEU A 90 14.92 -11.20 10.46
C LEU A 90 15.77 -10.98 11.72
N SER A 91 15.69 -11.85 12.74
CA SER A 91 16.33 -11.65 14.05
C SER A 91 17.84 -11.46 13.99
N GLN A 92 18.50 -11.97 12.95
CA GLN A 92 19.95 -11.82 12.74
C GLN A 92 20.33 -10.62 11.87
N ALA A 93 19.35 -9.91 11.27
CA ALA A 93 19.61 -8.76 10.44
C ALA A 93 19.93 -7.53 11.30
N LYS A 94 20.92 -6.74 10.87
CA LYS A 94 21.29 -5.48 11.53
C LYS A 94 20.60 -4.31 10.82
N PRO A 95 20.17 -3.27 11.56
CA PRO A 95 19.69 -2.03 10.95
C PRO A 95 20.70 -1.47 9.95
N VAL A 96 20.18 -0.90 8.86
CA VAL A 96 20.97 -0.32 7.77
C VAL A 96 20.98 1.20 7.82
N ASP A 97 22.10 1.76 7.36
CA ASP A 97 22.29 3.19 7.12
C ASP A 97 22.66 3.45 5.66
N ILE A 98 22.34 4.66 5.18
CA ILE A 98 22.79 5.12 3.86
C ILE A 98 24.15 5.77 4.06
N VAL A 99 25.21 5.12 3.59
CA VAL A 99 26.59 5.56 3.85
C VAL A 99 27.16 6.48 2.78
N GLU A 100 26.63 6.42 1.56
CA GLU A 100 27.15 7.21 0.44
C GLU A 100 26.08 7.37 -0.64
N VAL A 101 25.94 8.58 -1.19
CA VAL A 101 25.20 8.86 -2.42
C VAL A 101 26.21 9.34 -3.45
N ARG A 102 26.58 8.46 -4.39
CA ARG A 102 27.74 8.64 -5.28
C ARG A 102 27.48 9.56 -6.46
N GLN A 103 26.28 9.55 -7.03
CA GLN A 103 26.08 10.22 -8.32
C GLN A 103 24.61 10.46 -8.66
N LEU A 104 24.31 11.68 -9.09
CA LEU A 104 23.18 12.00 -9.96
C LEU A 104 23.70 12.01 -11.40
N LEU A 105 23.24 11.08 -12.21
CA LEU A 105 23.59 10.96 -13.63
C LEU A 105 22.31 11.11 -14.46
N PRO A 106 22.38 11.54 -15.73
CA PRO A 106 21.21 11.50 -16.61
C PRO A 106 20.61 10.07 -16.67
N CYS A 107 19.29 9.98 -16.60
CA CYS A 107 18.57 8.72 -16.77
C CYS A 107 18.55 8.33 -18.25
N ILE A 108 18.77 7.06 -18.56
CA ILE A 108 18.80 6.56 -19.94
C ILE A 108 17.40 6.60 -20.57
N ALA A 109 16.37 6.35 -19.76
CA ALA A 109 14.98 6.29 -20.23
C ALA A 109 14.33 7.66 -20.40
N ASP A 110 14.83 8.69 -19.72
CA ASP A 110 14.29 10.04 -19.74
C ASP A 110 15.40 11.05 -19.43
N SER A 111 15.77 11.86 -20.42
CA SER A 111 16.88 12.83 -20.29
C SER A 111 16.60 13.97 -19.31
N SER A 112 15.34 14.18 -18.93
CA SER A 112 14.94 15.16 -17.90
C SER A 112 15.07 14.61 -16.47
N LYS A 113 15.28 13.30 -16.32
CA LYS A 113 15.40 12.63 -15.03
C LYS A 113 16.81 12.14 -14.79
N PHE A 114 17.05 11.75 -13.55
CA PHE A 114 18.34 11.30 -13.07
C PHE A 114 18.28 9.84 -12.61
N ARG A 115 19.45 9.19 -12.63
CA ARG A 115 19.73 7.96 -11.89
C ARG A 115 20.60 8.29 -10.69
N VAL A 116 20.32 7.63 -9.58
CA VAL A 116 21.03 7.78 -8.31
C VAL A 116 21.70 6.45 -7.96
N ILE A 117 22.93 6.52 -7.45
CA ILE A 117 23.65 5.37 -6.90
C ILE A 117 23.94 5.66 -5.43
N ALA A 118 23.52 4.77 -4.55
CA ALA A 118 23.78 4.85 -3.12
C ALA A 118 24.27 3.50 -2.56
N ASN A 119 24.70 3.50 -1.31
CA ASN A 119 25.10 2.28 -0.59
C ASN A 119 24.41 2.19 0.78
N LEU A 120 23.90 1.00 1.09
CA LEU A 120 23.45 0.60 2.41
C LEU A 120 24.59 -0.10 3.16
N ALA A 121 24.76 0.21 4.44
CA ALA A 121 25.65 -0.52 5.34
C ALA A 121 24.93 -0.88 6.66
N PRO A 122 25.07 -2.12 7.16
CA PRO A 122 25.78 -3.23 6.52
C PRO A 122 25.02 -3.77 5.29
N PRO A 123 25.69 -4.52 4.39
CA PRO A 123 25.04 -5.22 3.29
C PRO A 123 23.98 -6.20 3.80
N LEU A 124 22.87 -6.32 3.06
CA LEU A 124 21.74 -7.19 3.44
C LEU A 124 21.89 -8.63 2.97
N GLY A 125 22.77 -8.93 2.01
CA GLY A 125 23.06 -10.30 1.57
C GLY A 125 21.81 -11.16 1.33
N GLY A 126 21.77 -12.35 1.95
CA GLY A 126 20.65 -13.30 1.84
C GLY A 126 19.34 -12.84 2.48
N THR A 127 19.38 -11.84 3.37
CA THR A 127 18.18 -11.23 3.98
C THR A 127 17.35 -10.48 2.94
N LEU A 128 17.95 -10.07 1.82
CA LEU A 128 17.28 -9.26 0.82
C LEU A 128 16.05 -9.93 0.19
N LYS A 129 16.07 -11.26 0.01
CA LYS A 129 14.92 -12.03 -0.48
C LYS A 129 13.74 -11.98 0.49
N VAL A 130 14.04 -11.99 1.79
CA VAL A 130 13.04 -11.94 2.87
C VAL A 130 12.32 -10.58 2.90
N LEU A 131 12.96 -9.52 2.41
CA LEU A 131 12.38 -8.18 2.34
C LEU A 131 11.42 -7.99 1.15
N GLU A 132 11.36 -8.89 0.16
CA GLU A 132 10.48 -8.74 -1.02
C GLU A 132 9.02 -8.41 -0.65
N PRO A 133 8.37 -9.07 0.32
CA PRO A 133 6.97 -8.82 0.66
C PRO A 133 6.69 -7.43 1.24
N LEU A 134 7.71 -6.69 1.67
CA LEU A 134 7.57 -5.31 2.16
C LEU A 134 7.20 -4.34 1.04
N PHE A 135 7.47 -4.70 -0.22
CA PHE A 135 7.34 -3.82 -1.36
C PHE A 135 6.25 -4.34 -2.31
N PRO A 136 5.08 -3.68 -2.43
CA PRO A 136 3.96 -4.16 -3.22
C PRO A 136 4.30 -4.51 -4.67
N ARG A 137 5.20 -3.72 -5.29
CA ARG A 137 5.75 -3.96 -6.63
C ARG A 137 7.21 -4.44 -6.59
N GLY A 138 7.57 -5.16 -5.54
CA GLY A 138 8.85 -5.81 -5.34
C GLY A 138 8.96 -7.11 -6.13
N ARG A 139 10.16 -7.41 -6.62
CA ARG A 139 10.53 -8.72 -7.15
C ARG A 139 11.99 -8.99 -6.81
N TYR A 140 12.24 -10.09 -6.13
CA TYR A 140 13.60 -10.57 -5.95
C TYR A 140 14.06 -11.40 -7.15
N SER A 141 15.33 -11.27 -7.52
CA SER A 141 15.99 -12.08 -8.54
C SER A 141 17.18 -12.81 -7.94
N ASP A 142 17.09 -14.13 -7.85
CA ASP A 142 18.21 -14.98 -7.41
C ASP A 142 19.41 -14.86 -8.38
N ARG A 143 19.16 -14.67 -9.69
CA ARG A 143 20.20 -14.59 -10.74
C ARG A 143 21.20 -13.45 -10.52
N ILE A 144 20.70 -12.28 -10.11
CA ILE A 144 21.53 -11.07 -9.93
C ILE A 144 21.63 -10.65 -8.46
N ASN A 145 21.11 -11.48 -7.54
CA ASN A 145 21.08 -11.22 -6.11
C ASN A 145 20.58 -9.80 -5.79
N ALA A 146 19.40 -9.47 -6.32
CA ALA A 146 18.85 -8.12 -6.22
C ALA A 146 17.34 -8.11 -6.00
N LEU A 147 16.88 -7.16 -5.20
CA LEU A 147 15.48 -6.80 -5.02
C LEU A 147 15.19 -5.56 -5.86
N ILE A 148 14.29 -5.72 -6.83
CA ILE A 148 13.82 -4.64 -7.71
C ILE A 148 12.45 -4.25 -7.23
N MET A 149 12.21 -2.96 -7.04
CA MET A 149 10.91 -2.44 -6.62
C MET A 149 10.57 -1.16 -7.37
N GLN A 150 9.28 -0.91 -7.55
CA GLN A 150 8.76 0.29 -8.17
C GLN A 150 7.83 1.01 -7.19
N LYS A 151 7.94 2.34 -7.11
CA LYS A 151 6.99 3.22 -6.42
C LYS A 151 6.75 4.44 -7.30
N GLY A 152 5.54 4.54 -7.86
CA GLY A 152 5.28 5.49 -8.93
C GLY A 152 6.22 5.27 -10.12
N GLU A 153 6.88 6.33 -10.59
CA GLU A 153 7.85 6.22 -11.70
C GLU A 153 9.23 5.71 -11.27
N ILE A 154 9.55 5.76 -9.98
CA ILE A 154 10.88 5.47 -9.46
C ILE A 154 11.07 3.96 -9.39
N ILE A 155 12.10 3.47 -10.09
CA ILE A 155 12.54 2.08 -10.00
C ILE A 155 13.78 2.05 -9.12
N THR A 156 13.73 1.27 -8.05
CA THR A 156 14.84 1.07 -7.11
C THR A 156 15.29 -0.38 -7.16
N THR A 157 16.59 -0.58 -7.34
CA THR A 157 17.24 -1.90 -7.28
C THR A 157 18.22 -1.90 -6.13
N ILE A 158 18.05 -2.84 -5.20
CA ILE A 158 18.97 -3.09 -4.09
C ILE A 158 19.70 -4.37 -4.43
N TYR A 159 21.02 -4.35 -4.38
CA TYR A 159 21.86 -5.54 -4.56
C TYR A 159 22.25 -6.09 -3.19
N GLY A 160 22.46 -7.42 -3.09
CA GLY A 160 22.89 -8.06 -1.85
C GLY A 160 24.21 -7.51 -1.29
N THR A 161 25.02 -6.84 -2.12
CA THR A 161 26.24 -6.12 -1.74
C THR A 161 26.00 -4.82 -0.97
N GLY A 162 24.74 -4.39 -0.81
CA GLY A 162 24.37 -3.10 -0.21
C GLY A 162 24.27 -1.96 -1.24
N LYS A 163 24.70 -2.16 -2.49
CA LYS A 163 24.54 -1.15 -3.54
C LYS A 163 23.06 -0.92 -3.83
N VAL A 164 22.65 0.33 -3.96
CA VAL A 164 21.31 0.76 -4.35
C VAL A 164 21.40 1.61 -5.61
N THR A 165 20.55 1.33 -6.59
CA THR A 165 20.40 2.17 -7.79
C THR A 165 18.95 2.58 -7.94
N MET A 166 18.70 3.87 -8.17
CA MET A 166 17.38 4.41 -8.43
C MET A 166 17.36 5.08 -9.79
N THR A 167 16.29 4.90 -10.56
CA THR A 167 16.09 5.59 -11.85
C THR A 167 14.79 6.39 -11.82
N MET A 168 14.62 7.26 -12.82
CA MET A 168 13.45 8.17 -12.93
C MET A 168 13.32 9.16 -11.78
N ILE A 169 14.43 9.60 -11.22
CA ILE A 169 14.48 10.60 -10.14
C ILE A 169 14.41 12.00 -10.76
N LYS A 170 13.56 12.87 -10.25
CA LYS A 170 13.37 14.25 -10.72
C LYS A 170 14.46 15.19 -10.24
N ASN A 171 14.89 15.03 -8.98
CA ASN A 171 15.88 15.89 -8.34
C ASN A 171 16.50 15.22 -7.11
N GLU A 172 17.49 15.88 -6.51
CA GLU A 172 18.18 15.37 -5.32
C GLU A 172 17.27 15.25 -4.08
N GLY A 173 16.28 16.12 -3.93
CA GLY A 173 15.32 16.05 -2.83
C GLY A 173 14.51 14.75 -2.86
N GLU A 174 13.95 14.41 -4.02
CA GLU A 174 13.21 13.16 -4.24
C GLU A 174 14.11 11.93 -3.99
N ALA A 175 15.38 11.99 -4.39
CA ALA A 175 16.34 10.93 -4.09
C ALA A 175 16.53 10.70 -2.58
N ARG A 176 16.75 11.79 -1.83
CA ARG A 176 16.98 11.72 -0.37
C ARG A 176 15.73 11.21 0.35
N GLU A 177 14.56 11.67 -0.04
CA GLU A 177 13.29 11.22 0.52
C GLU A 177 13.07 9.72 0.25
N ALA A 178 13.28 9.29 -0.99
CA ALA A 178 13.07 7.89 -1.36
C ALA A 178 14.08 6.95 -0.69
N LEU A 179 15.34 7.36 -0.56
CA LEU A 179 16.34 6.61 0.21
C LEU A 179 15.99 6.57 1.71
N GLY A 180 15.56 7.69 2.30
CA GLY A 180 15.12 7.74 3.70
C GLY A 180 13.94 6.80 3.98
N ASN A 181 12.93 6.82 3.10
CA ASN A 181 11.78 5.91 3.15
C ASN A 181 12.19 4.45 3.02
N LEU A 182 13.16 4.15 2.14
CA LEU A 182 13.70 2.79 2.00
C LEU A 182 14.36 2.32 3.30
N ARG A 183 15.23 3.16 3.89
CA ARG A 183 15.90 2.88 5.16
C ARG A 183 14.90 2.64 6.29
N SER A 184 13.89 3.50 6.42
CA SER A 184 12.86 3.36 7.47
C SER A 184 12.11 2.03 7.33
N THR A 185 11.61 1.74 6.13
CA THR A 185 10.87 0.50 5.84
C THR A 185 11.67 -0.76 6.21
N ILE A 186 12.95 -0.81 5.83
CA ILE A 186 13.82 -1.94 6.13
C ILE A 186 14.06 -2.05 7.64
N ASN A 187 14.43 -0.93 8.29
CA ASN A 187 14.77 -0.94 9.72
C ASN A 187 13.56 -1.23 10.61
N GLU A 188 12.36 -0.79 10.22
CA GLU A 188 11.12 -1.14 10.91
C GLU A 188 10.82 -2.64 10.81
N ALA A 189 11.06 -3.27 9.65
CA ALA A 189 10.88 -4.70 9.49
C ALA A 189 11.91 -5.50 10.30
N ILE A 190 13.17 -5.06 10.31
CA ILE A 190 14.24 -5.64 11.11
C ILE A 190 13.92 -5.52 12.61
N ALA A 191 13.48 -4.35 13.07
CA ALA A 191 13.11 -4.12 14.46
C ALA A 191 11.95 -5.01 14.93
N LYS A 192 11.02 -5.35 14.03
CA LYS A 192 9.94 -6.31 14.30
C LYS A 192 10.42 -7.77 14.29
N GLY A 193 11.61 -8.05 13.79
CA GLY A 193 12.20 -9.40 13.72
C GLY A 193 11.54 -10.33 12.70
N VAL A 194 10.50 -9.88 12.00
CA VAL A 194 9.73 -10.69 11.06
C VAL A 194 9.37 -9.89 9.82
N ALA A 195 9.64 -10.46 8.63
CA ALA A 195 9.06 -9.94 7.41
C ALA A 195 7.61 -10.43 7.25
N PRO A 196 6.70 -9.61 6.69
CA PRO A 196 5.36 -10.06 6.34
C PRO A 196 5.42 -11.31 5.46
N ALA A 197 4.47 -12.22 5.65
CA ALA A 197 4.31 -13.34 4.74
C ALA A 197 4.19 -12.85 3.28
N PRO A 198 4.72 -13.60 2.30
CA PRO A 198 4.57 -13.29 0.89
C PRO A 198 3.10 -12.98 0.57
N ARG A 199 2.83 -11.73 0.18
CA ARG A 199 1.50 -11.32 -0.25
C ARG A 199 1.37 -11.61 -1.73
N GLU A 200 0.16 -11.98 -2.15
CA GLU A 200 -0.16 -12.06 -3.58
C GLU A 200 0.09 -10.69 -4.22
N LYS A 201 0.72 -10.67 -5.40
CA LYS A 201 1.05 -9.42 -6.08
C LYS A 201 -0.23 -8.80 -6.64
N VAL A 202 -0.81 -7.93 -5.83
CA VAL A 202 -2.01 -7.18 -6.16
C VAL A 202 -1.67 -6.15 -7.23
N ARG A 203 -2.08 -6.42 -8.48
CA ARG A 203 -1.95 -5.48 -9.60
C ARG A 203 -3.19 -4.58 -9.66
N VAL A 204 -2.98 -3.27 -9.81
CA VAL A 204 -4.06 -2.31 -10.03
C VAL A 204 -4.14 -2.01 -11.51
N GLU A 205 -5.31 -2.18 -12.11
CA GLU A 205 -5.55 -1.87 -13.53
C GLU A 205 -6.13 -0.45 -13.69
N PRO A 206 -5.91 0.25 -14.83
CA PRO A 206 -6.42 1.61 -15.01
C PRO A 206 -7.93 1.69 -14.84
N MET A 207 -8.65 0.65 -15.29
CA MET A 207 -10.09 0.57 -15.20
C MET A 207 -10.58 0.50 -13.74
N GLU A 208 -9.80 -0.07 -12.83
CA GLU A 208 -10.15 -0.11 -11.41
C GLU A 208 -10.07 1.27 -10.76
N LEU A 209 -9.05 2.06 -11.11
CA LEU A 209 -8.95 3.45 -10.68
C LEU A 209 -10.07 4.28 -11.30
N TYR A 210 -10.31 4.13 -12.61
CA TYR A 210 -11.32 4.89 -13.35
C TYR A 210 -12.72 4.77 -12.76
N LYS A 211 -13.10 3.56 -12.29
CA LYS A 211 -14.39 3.31 -11.63
C LYS A 211 -14.66 4.23 -10.43
N TYR A 212 -13.62 4.63 -9.70
CA TYR A 212 -13.75 5.50 -8.54
C TYR A 212 -13.47 6.97 -8.86
N LEU A 213 -12.99 7.31 -10.06
CA LEU A 213 -12.86 8.71 -10.45
C LEU A 213 -14.24 9.39 -10.63
N PRO A 214 -14.31 10.73 -10.63
CA PRO A 214 -15.55 11.47 -10.88
C PRO A 214 -16.17 11.20 -12.26
N GLN A 215 -15.39 10.70 -13.23
CA GLN A 215 -15.80 10.39 -14.61
C GLN A 215 -16.44 11.58 -15.37
N THR A 216 -16.18 12.81 -14.94
CA THR A 216 -16.71 14.02 -15.57
C THR A 216 -15.88 14.48 -16.78
N ASN A 217 -14.67 13.93 -16.96
CA ASN A 217 -13.70 14.35 -17.99
C ASN A 217 -13.45 15.88 -17.99
N CYS A 218 -13.51 16.52 -16.82
CA CYS A 218 -13.50 17.98 -16.69
C CYS A 218 -12.18 18.68 -17.07
N GLY A 219 -11.09 17.93 -17.28
CA GLY A 219 -9.79 18.50 -17.66
C GLY A 219 -9.05 19.31 -16.57
N LYS A 220 -9.62 19.46 -15.36
CA LYS A 220 -9.01 20.27 -14.27
C LYS A 220 -7.62 19.81 -13.82
N CYS A 221 -7.28 18.54 -14.05
CA CYS A 221 -5.97 17.97 -13.76
C CYS A 221 -4.97 18.07 -14.93
N GLY A 222 -5.37 18.65 -16.07
CA GLY A 222 -4.55 18.76 -17.28
C GLY A 222 -4.58 17.53 -18.19
N GLU A 223 -5.34 16.49 -17.84
CA GLU A 223 -5.45 15.27 -18.64
C GLU A 223 -6.67 15.28 -19.58
N GLN A 224 -6.54 14.61 -20.74
CA GLN A 224 -7.58 14.57 -21.77
C GLN A 224 -8.89 13.91 -21.30
N SER A 225 -8.81 12.96 -20.38
CA SER A 225 -9.96 12.27 -19.81
C SER A 225 -9.65 11.73 -18.41
N CYS A 226 -10.67 11.39 -17.64
CA CYS A 226 -10.51 10.68 -16.37
C CYS A 226 -9.84 9.32 -16.58
N TYR A 227 -10.04 8.65 -17.72
CA TYR A 227 -9.36 7.38 -18.02
C TYR A 227 -7.87 7.60 -18.28
N THR A 228 -7.49 8.67 -19.00
CA THR A 228 -6.09 9.08 -19.18
C THR A 228 -5.43 9.37 -17.83
N PHE A 229 -6.13 10.09 -16.94
CA PHE A 229 -5.67 10.32 -15.56
C PHE A 229 -5.46 9.00 -14.81
N ALA A 230 -6.37 8.03 -14.93
CA ALA A 230 -6.22 6.71 -14.31
C ALA A 230 -5.00 5.94 -14.83
N ILE A 231 -4.73 5.96 -16.14
CA ILE A 231 -3.53 5.34 -16.73
C ILE A 231 -2.27 5.97 -16.15
N LYS A 232 -2.19 7.30 -16.14
CA LYS A 232 -1.03 8.02 -15.60
C LYS A 232 -0.88 7.87 -14.09
N LEU A 233 -1.98 7.75 -13.37
CA LEU A 233 -1.96 7.50 -11.93
C LEU A 233 -1.38 6.11 -11.66
N MET A 234 -1.79 5.10 -12.44
CA MET A 234 -1.26 3.74 -12.37
C MET A 234 0.22 3.64 -12.78
N SER A 235 0.69 4.46 -13.73
CA SER A 235 2.12 4.49 -14.10
C SER A 235 2.97 5.32 -13.14
N GLY A 236 2.35 6.13 -12.28
CA GLY A 236 3.02 7.04 -11.35
C GLY A 236 3.37 8.40 -11.94
N GLU A 237 3.03 8.67 -13.21
CA GLU A 237 3.26 9.95 -13.90
C GLU A 237 2.45 11.11 -13.29
N THR A 238 1.35 10.79 -12.61
CA THR A 238 0.51 11.78 -11.91
C THR A 238 0.17 11.29 -10.52
N SER A 239 -0.28 12.21 -9.66
CA SER A 239 -0.62 11.95 -8.28
C SER A 239 -2.11 12.20 -8.03
N LEU A 240 -2.69 11.48 -7.07
CA LEU A 240 -4.13 11.47 -6.81
C LEU A 240 -4.68 12.86 -6.47
N ASP A 241 -3.89 13.68 -5.77
CA ASP A 241 -4.21 15.05 -5.36
C ASP A 241 -4.47 16.01 -6.53
N LYS A 242 -3.96 15.71 -7.73
CA LYS A 242 -4.23 16.53 -8.92
C LYS A 242 -5.68 16.44 -9.39
N CYS A 243 -6.43 15.41 -9.00
CA CYS A 243 -7.86 15.32 -9.28
C CYS A 243 -8.65 16.11 -8.23
N THR A 244 -8.64 17.44 -8.34
CA THR A 244 -9.30 18.34 -7.37
C THR A 244 -10.79 18.06 -7.11
N PRO A 245 -11.62 17.55 -8.06
CA PRO A 245 -13.01 17.21 -7.75
C PRO A 245 -13.16 16.10 -6.70
N LEU A 246 -12.15 15.22 -6.50
CA LEU A 246 -12.22 14.17 -5.48
C LEU A 246 -12.28 14.72 -4.05
N ASN A 247 -11.94 15.99 -3.83
CA ASN A 247 -12.03 16.63 -2.51
C ASN A 247 -13.46 17.04 -2.14
N GLU A 248 -14.43 16.94 -3.07
CA GLU A 248 -15.83 17.23 -2.76
C GLU A 248 -16.40 16.13 -1.83
N PRO A 249 -17.20 16.47 -0.81
CA PRO A 249 -17.72 15.50 0.17
C PRO A 249 -18.45 14.30 -0.46
N LYS A 250 -19.11 14.50 -1.60
CA LYS A 250 -19.81 13.44 -2.34
C LYS A 250 -18.89 12.34 -2.88
N TYR A 251 -17.58 12.61 -3.01
CA TYR A 251 -16.57 11.65 -3.46
C TYR A 251 -15.67 11.15 -2.32
N ALA A 252 -15.98 11.42 -1.05
CA ALA A 252 -15.13 11.01 0.08
C ALA A 252 -14.82 9.50 0.07
N THR A 253 -15.82 8.66 -0.18
CA THR A 253 -15.64 7.20 -0.30
C THR A 253 -14.73 6.82 -1.45
N ASN A 254 -14.94 7.47 -2.60
CA ASN A 254 -14.14 7.24 -3.80
C ASN A 254 -12.69 7.63 -3.59
N GLN A 255 -12.45 8.76 -2.93
CA GLN A 255 -11.11 9.23 -2.59
C GLN A 255 -10.39 8.25 -1.67
N GLU A 256 -11.04 7.72 -0.64
CA GLU A 256 -10.44 6.72 0.25
C GLU A 256 -10.12 5.40 -0.47
N HIS A 257 -11.03 4.93 -1.35
CA HIS A 257 -10.77 3.76 -2.20
C HIS A 257 -9.55 3.98 -3.09
N LEU A 258 -9.46 5.14 -3.75
CA LEU A 258 -8.33 5.49 -4.62
C LEU A 258 -7.02 5.64 -3.85
N GLN A 259 -7.04 6.18 -2.64
CA GLN A 259 -5.85 6.25 -1.78
C GLN A 259 -5.30 4.86 -1.49
N VAL A 260 -6.16 3.88 -1.20
CA VAL A 260 -5.68 2.51 -0.94
C VAL A 260 -5.22 1.83 -2.21
N LEU A 261 -5.90 2.00 -3.34
CA LEU A 261 -5.40 1.49 -4.63
C LEU A 261 -4.04 2.10 -4.98
N SER A 262 -3.84 3.39 -4.71
CA SER A 262 -2.56 4.07 -4.93
C SER A 262 -1.40 3.54 -4.08
N ALA A 263 -1.69 2.90 -2.95
CA ALA A 263 -0.66 2.25 -2.13
C ALA A 263 -0.05 0.99 -2.79
N TYR A 264 -0.71 0.43 -3.81
CA TYR A 264 -0.22 -0.72 -4.59
C TYR A 264 0.49 -0.31 -5.89
N ILE A 265 0.60 1.00 -6.17
CA ILE A 265 1.13 1.56 -7.42
C ILE A 265 2.53 2.13 -7.21
#